data_AF-A0A7S1TQS6-F1
#
_entry.id   AF-A0A7S1TQS6-F1
#
_cell.length_a   1.000
_cell.length_b   1.000
_cell.length_c   1.000
_cell.angle_alpha   90.00
_cell.angle_beta   90.00
_cell.angle_gamma   90.00
#
_symmetry.space_group_name_H-M   'P 1'
#
loop_
_entity.id
_entity.type
_entity.pdbx_description
1 polymer ?
#
loop_
_entity_poly.entity_id
_entity_poly.type
_entity_poly.pdbx_seq_one_letter_code
_entity_poly.pdbx_strand_id
1 'polypeptide(L)'
;MFRTFCILALVAAQAQAFMAAKSARATRATMKMEAVPCGINGFGRIGRLVARTMIKNPETNLLCINTGAAANYMAYQMKYDSVHGRYDGTIEVDGDKLIIDGQTVETTHTRVPSEIGWEKFGVDYLCESTGVFLTGESAQAHIDGGVKKVIFSAPAKDDSQTIVMGVNQEEYDGSEDFVSCASCTTNGLAPLVKIINDEFGIAEGLMTTVHAMTATQMVVDGS
;
A
#
# COMPACT_ATOMS: atom_id res chain seq x y z
N MET A 1 14.53 -51.22 -6.02
CA MET A 1 13.12 -51.13 -5.63
C MET A 1 12.80 -49.97 -4.66
N PHE A 2 13.71 -49.60 -3.74
CA PHE A 2 13.46 -48.54 -2.75
C PHE A 2 13.45 -47.08 -3.28
N ARG A 3 14.26 -46.75 -4.30
CA ARG A 3 14.36 -45.36 -4.83
C ARG A 3 13.11 -44.88 -5.58
N THR A 4 12.37 -45.77 -6.23
CA THR A 4 11.16 -45.42 -7.00
C THR A 4 9.98 -45.10 -6.09
N PHE A 5 9.91 -45.73 -4.90
CA PHE A 5 8.85 -45.47 -3.92
C PHE A 5 8.98 -44.10 -3.24
N CYS A 6 10.21 -43.63 -2.98
CA CYS A 6 10.44 -42.30 -2.38
C CYS A 6 10.02 -41.15 -3.30
N ILE A 7 10.21 -41.29 -4.62
CA ILE A 7 9.84 -40.23 -5.58
C ILE A 7 8.32 -40.13 -5.70
N LEU A 8 7.58 -41.24 -5.75
CA LEU A 8 6.12 -41.21 -5.79
C LEU A 8 5.51 -40.60 -4.51
N ALA A 9 6.09 -40.89 -3.34
CA ALA A 9 5.64 -40.32 -2.08
C ALA A 9 5.86 -38.80 -2.02
N LEU A 10 6.99 -38.31 -2.56
CA LEU A 10 7.28 -36.87 -2.61
C LEU A 10 6.32 -36.12 -3.54
N VAL A 11 6.03 -36.69 -4.72
CA VAL A 11 5.11 -36.09 -5.70
C VAL A 11 3.67 -36.08 -5.16
N ALA A 12 3.26 -37.14 -4.46
CA ALA A 12 1.95 -37.19 -3.80
C ALA A 12 1.83 -36.16 -2.66
N ALA A 13 2.89 -36.00 -1.86
CA ALA A 13 2.93 -35.00 -0.79
C ALA A 13 2.88 -33.56 -1.34
N GLN A 14 3.61 -33.28 -2.43
CA GLN A 14 3.56 -31.99 -3.11
C GLN A 14 2.19 -31.72 -3.74
N ALA A 15 1.55 -32.73 -4.35
CA ALA A 15 0.21 -32.60 -4.90
C ALA A 15 -0.84 -32.35 -3.80
N GLN A 16 -0.72 -33.03 -2.65
CA GLN A 16 -1.59 -32.81 -1.50
C GLN A 16 -1.38 -31.43 -0.87
N ALA A 17 -0.14 -30.97 -0.73
CA ALA A 17 0.16 -29.63 -0.25
C ALA A 17 -0.38 -28.55 -1.21
N PHE A 18 -0.26 -28.77 -2.53
CA PHE A 18 -0.81 -27.88 -3.54
C PHE A 18 -2.34 -27.84 -3.52
N MET A 19 -2.99 -28.99 -3.36
CA MET A 19 -4.44 -29.07 -3.22
C MET A 19 -4.94 -28.46 -1.91
N ALA A 20 -4.22 -28.64 -0.80
CA ALA A 20 -4.53 -28.03 0.49
C ALA A 20 -4.37 -26.49 0.44
N ALA A 21 -3.31 -25.99 -0.21
CA ALA A 21 -3.13 -24.55 -0.45
C ALA A 21 -4.23 -23.97 -1.36
N LYS A 22 -4.64 -24.71 -2.39
CA LYS A 22 -5.74 -24.32 -3.28
C LYS A 22 -7.09 -24.34 -2.56
N SER A 23 -7.30 -25.31 -1.67
CA SER A 23 -8.46 -25.41 -0.79
C SER A 23 -8.49 -24.26 0.21
N ALA A 24 -7.38 -23.97 0.91
CA ALA A 24 -7.28 -22.84 1.83
C ALA A 24 -7.52 -21.49 1.12
N ARG A 25 -7.01 -21.33 -0.11
CA ARG A 25 -7.27 -20.16 -0.97
C ARG A 25 -8.73 -20.08 -1.43
N ALA A 26 -9.38 -21.22 -1.68
CA ALA A 26 -10.80 -21.30 -2.06
C ALA A 26 -11.73 -21.04 -0.87
N THR A 27 -11.39 -21.52 0.33
CA THR A 27 -12.18 -21.31 1.56
C THR A 27 -12.09 -19.87 2.05
N ARG A 28 -10.95 -19.17 1.80
CA ARG A 28 -10.84 -17.72 2.04
C ARG A 28 -11.69 -16.89 1.08
N ALA A 29 -12.07 -17.44 -0.08
CA ALA A 29 -12.86 -16.74 -1.10
C ALA A 29 -14.39 -16.77 -0.87
N THR A 30 -14.88 -17.42 0.20
CA THR A 30 -16.33 -17.58 0.46
C THR A 30 -16.89 -16.78 1.64
N MET A 31 -16.09 -15.92 2.28
CA MET A 31 -16.65 -14.79 3.03
C MET A 31 -16.89 -13.66 2.02
N LYS A 32 -18.11 -13.13 1.92
CA LYS A 32 -18.30 -11.77 1.38
C LYS A 32 -17.51 -10.84 2.31
N MET A 33 -16.23 -10.62 2.04
CA MET A 33 -15.48 -9.59 2.73
C MET A 33 -16.11 -8.27 2.33
N GLU A 34 -16.66 -7.54 3.30
CA GLU A 34 -16.93 -6.13 3.11
C GLU A 34 -15.63 -5.44 2.70
N ALA A 35 -15.72 -4.50 1.75
CA ALA A 35 -14.57 -3.77 1.26
C ALA A 35 -13.86 -3.05 2.43
N VAL A 36 -12.53 -3.14 2.48
CA VAL A 36 -11.73 -2.63 3.58
C VAL A 36 -11.85 -1.09 3.65
N PRO A 37 -12.28 -0.50 4.78
CA PRO A 37 -12.38 0.95 4.94
C PRO A 37 -11.00 1.61 4.95
N CYS A 38 -10.71 2.40 3.92
CA CYS A 38 -9.39 2.98 3.69
C CYS A 38 -9.41 4.51 3.69
N GLY A 39 -8.31 5.10 4.16
CA GLY A 39 -8.02 6.52 4.05
C GLY A 39 -6.64 6.77 3.48
N ILE A 40 -6.40 8.01 3.03
CA ILE A 40 -5.10 8.44 2.51
C ILE A 40 -4.70 9.74 3.18
N ASN A 41 -3.52 9.78 3.81
CA ASN A 41 -2.88 11.03 4.20
C ASN A 41 -1.79 11.38 3.18
N GLY A 42 -1.95 12.52 2.51
CA GLY A 42 -1.04 12.99 1.47
C GLY A 42 -1.48 12.63 0.03
N PHE A 43 -2.17 13.55 -0.64
CA PHE A 43 -2.62 13.36 -2.04
C PHE A 43 -1.54 13.70 -3.10
N GLY A 44 -0.31 13.27 -2.84
CA GLY A 44 0.86 13.44 -3.72
C GLY A 44 0.89 12.44 -4.87
N ARG A 45 2.08 12.22 -5.47
CA ARG A 45 2.25 11.24 -6.55
C ARG A 45 1.74 9.84 -6.16
N ILE A 46 2.17 9.34 -4.99
CA ILE A 46 1.78 8.00 -4.52
C ILE A 46 0.30 7.99 -4.11
N GLY A 47 -0.13 8.89 -3.24
CA GLY A 47 -1.52 8.96 -2.77
C GLY A 47 -2.55 9.00 -3.91
N ARG A 48 -2.29 9.72 -5.01
CA ARG A 48 -3.20 9.71 -6.17
C ARG A 48 -3.26 8.37 -6.90
N LEU A 49 -2.13 7.69 -7.08
CA LEU A 49 -2.09 6.38 -7.73
C LEU A 49 -2.71 5.30 -6.85
N VAL A 50 -2.51 5.39 -5.53
CA VAL A 50 -3.21 4.56 -4.54
C VAL A 50 -4.71 4.80 -4.63
N ALA A 51 -5.17 6.06 -4.65
CA ALA A 51 -6.59 6.39 -4.80
C ALA A 51 -7.18 5.83 -6.11
N ARG A 52 -6.48 6.00 -7.25
CA ARG A 52 -6.91 5.41 -8.54
C ARG A 52 -7.07 3.89 -8.47
N THR A 53 -6.20 3.23 -7.72
CA THR A 53 -6.22 1.77 -7.54
C THR A 53 -7.34 1.35 -6.59
N MET A 54 -7.51 2.06 -5.47
CA MET A 54 -8.55 1.77 -4.47
C MET A 54 -9.96 1.91 -5.05
N ILE A 55 -10.24 3.00 -5.80
CA ILE A 55 -11.56 3.21 -6.40
C ILE A 55 -11.94 2.08 -7.37
N LYS A 56 -10.96 1.47 -8.06
CA LYS A 56 -11.20 0.39 -9.02
C LYS A 56 -11.17 -1.01 -8.38
N ASN A 57 -10.77 -1.13 -7.13
CA ASN A 57 -10.64 -2.42 -6.46
C ASN A 57 -11.85 -2.67 -5.53
N PRO A 58 -12.70 -3.67 -5.81
CA PRO A 58 -13.88 -3.97 -4.98
C PRO A 58 -13.54 -4.44 -3.56
N GLU A 59 -12.28 -4.80 -3.27
CA GLU A 59 -11.83 -5.17 -1.93
C GLU A 59 -11.50 -3.95 -1.05
N THR A 60 -11.49 -2.73 -1.60
CA THR A 60 -11.16 -1.51 -0.88
C THR A 60 -12.27 -0.48 -0.98
N ASN A 61 -12.46 0.30 0.08
CA ASN A 61 -13.41 1.38 0.14
C ASN A 61 -12.71 2.67 0.59
N LEU A 62 -12.34 3.53 -0.35
CA LEU A 62 -11.72 4.81 -0.06
C LEU A 62 -12.76 5.80 0.50
N LEU A 63 -12.64 6.13 1.79
CA LEU A 63 -13.63 6.94 2.50
C LEU A 63 -13.19 8.39 2.70
N CYS A 64 -11.91 8.64 2.97
CA CYS A 64 -11.41 9.97 3.25
C CYS A 64 -9.96 10.21 2.77
N ILE A 65 -9.68 11.41 2.27
CA ILE A 65 -8.35 11.86 1.87
C ILE A 65 -7.99 13.16 2.59
N ASN A 66 -6.88 13.15 3.33
CA ASN A 66 -6.31 14.37 3.90
C ASN A 66 -5.19 14.95 3.01
N THR A 67 -5.27 16.23 2.65
CA THR A 67 -4.21 16.93 1.93
C THR A 67 -4.35 18.45 2.04
N GLY A 68 -3.28 19.23 1.85
CA GLY A 68 -3.38 20.70 1.84
C GLY A 68 -4.03 21.30 0.58
N ALA A 69 -4.38 20.49 -0.43
CA ALA A 69 -4.99 20.95 -1.68
C ALA A 69 -6.52 20.97 -1.58
N ALA A 70 -7.18 22.03 -2.05
CA ALA A 70 -8.64 22.10 -2.15
C ALA A 70 -9.20 21.05 -3.12
N ALA A 71 -10.45 20.62 -2.91
CA ALA A 71 -11.12 19.56 -3.67
C ALA A 71 -11.07 19.75 -5.20
N ASN A 72 -11.32 20.97 -5.69
CA ASN A 72 -11.21 21.29 -7.12
C ASN A 72 -9.82 20.99 -7.71
N TYR A 73 -8.76 21.28 -6.94
CA TYR A 73 -7.40 21.01 -7.37
C TYR A 73 -7.05 19.53 -7.26
N MET A 74 -7.55 18.83 -6.23
CA MET A 74 -7.45 17.38 -6.12
C MET A 74 -8.10 16.69 -7.33
N ALA A 75 -9.32 17.08 -7.71
CA ALA A 75 -10.02 16.55 -8.87
C ALA A 75 -9.22 16.76 -10.17
N TYR A 76 -8.64 17.95 -10.37
CA TYR A 76 -7.75 18.22 -11.50
C TYR A 76 -6.54 17.27 -11.52
N GLN A 77 -5.82 17.14 -10.40
CA GLN A 77 -4.63 16.27 -10.30
C GLN A 77 -4.96 14.78 -10.44
N MET A 78 -6.15 14.38 -9.97
CA MET A 78 -6.67 13.02 -10.12
C MET A 78 -7.01 12.75 -11.59
N LYS A 79 -7.64 13.71 -12.29
CA LYS A 79 -8.06 13.58 -13.69
C LYS A 79 -6.90 13.57 -14.67
N TYR A 80 -5.88 14.39 -14.45
CA TYR A 80 -4.77 14.56 -15.38
C TYR A 80 -3.45 14.16 -14.74
N ASP A 81 -2.87 13.05 -15.20
CA ASP A 81 -1.52 12.61 -14.81
C ASP A 81 -0.60 12.62 -16.03
N SER A 82 0.53 13.33 -15.94
CA SER A 82 1.48 13.45 -17.06
C SER A 82 2.17 12.14 -17.42
N VAL A 83 2.27 11.19 -16.48
CA VAL A 83 2.96 9.90 -16.68
C VAL A 83 1.95 8.79 -16.96
N HIS A 84 0.86 8.74 -16.19
CA HIS A 84 -0.14 7.65 -16.26
C HIS A 84 -1.40 8.05 -17.03
N GLY A 85 -1.37 9.18 -17.73
CA GLY A 85 -2.47 9.66 -18.56
C GLY A 85 -3.70 10.13 -17.78
N ARG A 86 -4.77 10.33 -18.53
CA ARG A 86 -6.06 10.75 -17.97
C ARG A 86 -6.68 9.62 -17.15
N TYR A 87 -7.34 9.97 -16.06
CA TYR A 87 -8.15 9.01 -15.34
C TYR A 87 -9.31 8.55 -16.23
N ASP A 88 -9.43 7.24 -16.36
CA ASP A 88 -10.47 6.57 -17.14
C ASP A 88 -11.65 6.26 -16.22
N GLY A 89 -12.47 7.30 -15.98
CA GLY A 89 -13.57 7.32 -15.02
C GLY A 89 -14.15 8.72 -14.86
N THR A 90 -15.14 8.87 -13.96
CA THR A 90 -15.75 10.16 -13.63
C THR A 90 -15.16 10.74 -12.35
N ILE A 91 -14.97 12.06 -12.34
CA ILE A 91 -14.50 12.79 -11.17
C ILE A 91 -15.30 14.09 -11.11
N GLU A 92 -16.08 14.24 -10.05
CA GLU A 92 -16.88 15.41 -9.73
C GLU A 92 -16.51 15.93 -8.34
N VAL A 93 -16.87 17.18 -8.08
CA VAL A 93 -16.64 17.85 -6.79
C VAL A 93 -18.00 18.29 -6.26
N ASP A 94 -18.33 17.87 -5.04
CA ASP A 94 -19.53 18.28 -4.31
C ASP A 94 -19.13 18.97 -3.00
N GLY A 95 -19.15 20.30 -3.02
CA GLY A 95 -18.61 21.11 -1.94
C GLY A 95 -17.10 20.88 -1.80
N ASP A 96 -16.70 20.23 -0.69
CA ASP A 96 -15.31 19.86 -0.43
C ASP A 96 -15.05 18.36 -0.73
N LYS A 97 -16.08 17.58 -1.05
CA LYS A 97 -15.96 16.14 -1.30
C LYS A 97 -15.60 15.86 -2.74
N LEU A 98 -15.03 14.68 -2.98
CA LEU A 98 -14.86 14.12 -4.32
C LEU A 98 -15.91 13.05 -4.57
N ILE A 99 -16.48 13.02 -5.77
CA ILE A 99 -17.30 11.91 -6.25
C ILE A 99 -16.52 11.27 -7.40
N ILE A 100 -15.99 10.07 -7.17
CA ILE A 100 -15.13 9.35 -8.12
C ILE A 100 -15.82 8.06 -8.52
N ASP A 101 -16.14 7.88 -9.79
CA ASP A 101 -16.92 6.74 -10.30
C ASP A 101 -18.23 6.49 -9.51
N GLY A 102 -18.86 7.58 -9.02
CA GLY A 102 -20.07 7.55 -8.20
C GLY A 102 -19.84 7.28 -6.71
N GLN A 103 -18.61 7.00 -6.28
CA GLN A 103 -18.24 6.87 -4.88
C GLN A 103 -17.90 8.22 -4.26
N THR A 104 -18.58 8.57 -3.16
CA THR A 104 -18.26 9.76 -2.37
C THR A 104 -17.03 9.50 -1.50
N VAL A 105 -16.06 10.40 -1.61
CA VAL A 105 -14.82 10.42 -0.82
C VAL A 105 -14.76 11.76 -0.09
N GLU A 106 -14.75 11.70 1.24
CA GLU A 106 -14.59 12.87 2.10
C GLU A 106 -13.17 13.43 1.98
N THR A 107 -13.01 14.72 2.27
CA THR A 107 -11.70 15.36 2.28
C THR A 107 -11.48 16.10 3.59
N THR A 108 -10.21 16.25 3.96
CA THR A 108 -9.77 17.14 5.03
C THR A 108 -8.49 17.86 4.63
N HIS A 109 -8.24 19.01 5.26
CA HIS A 109 -7.20 19.94 4.84
C HIS A 109 -6.29 20.41 5.98
N THR A 110 -5.96 19.52 6.92
CA THR A 110 -5.09 19.85 8.06
C THR A 110 -3.69 19.25 7.92
N ARG A 111 -2.71 19.94 8.49
CA ARG A 111 -1.34 19.44 8.65
C ARG A 111 -1.13 18.73 9.98
N VAL A 112 -2.10 18.81 10.89
CA VAL A 112 -2.03 18.24 12.23
C VAL A 112 -2.83 16.92 12.23
N PRO A 113 -2.18 15.75 12.27
CA PRO A 113 -2.85 14.45 12.21
C PRO A 113 -4.05 14.26 13.16
N SER A 114 -3.95 14.78 14.39
CA SER A 114 -4.99 14.65 15.42
C SER A 114 -6.27 15.46 15.12
N GLU A 115 -6.20 16.47 14.25
CA GLU A 115 -7.38 17.27 13.85
C GLU A 115 -8.20 16.60 12.73
N ILE A 116 -7.67 15.57 12.08
CA ILE A 116 -8.36 14.91 10.96
C ILE A 116 -9.62 14.21 11.47
N GLY A 117 -9.50 13.46 12.57
CA GLY A 117 -10.54 12.62 13.15
C GLY A 117 -10.98 11.55 12.15
N TRP A 118 -10.24 10.45 12.03
CA TRP A 118 -10.55 9.39 11.07
C TRP A 118 -11.82 8.60 11.43
N GLU A 119 -12.11 8.46 12.73
CA GLU A 119 -13.26 7.72 13.27
C GLU A 119 -14.60 8.20 12.70
N LYS A 120 -14.81 9.52 12.57
CA LYS A 120 -16.06 10.09 12.01
C LYS A 120 -16.29 9.72 10.54
N PHE A 121 -15.25 9.27 9.84
CA PHE A 121 -15.33 8.80 8.46
C PHE A 121 -15.35 7.28 8.36
N GLY A 122 -15.13 6.55 9.46
CA GLY A 122 -15.07 5.09 9.48
C GLY A 122 -13.83 4.50 8.78
N VAL A 123 -12.71 5.22 8.77
CA VAL A 123 -11.45 4.73 8.18
C VAL A 123 -10.75 3.77 9.14
N ASP A 124 -10.46 2.55 8.69
CA ASP A 124 -9.75 1.53 9.47
C ASP A 124 -8.26 1.45 9.08
N TYR A 125 -7.94 1.56 7.79
CA TYR A 125 -6.57 1.41 7.28
C TYR A 125 -6.12 2.68 6.58
N LEU A 126 -4.99 3.25 7.00
CA LEU A 126 -4.48 4.50 6.46
C LEU A 126 -3.25 4.28 5.59
N CYS A 127 -3.28 4.80 4.36
CA CYS A 127 -2.07 4.99 3.57
C CYS A 127 -1.42 6.32 3.94
N GLU A 128 -0.27 6.26 4.62
CA GLU A 128 0.54 7.42 4.95
C GLU A 128 1.55 7.69 3.83
N SER A 129 1.27 8.74 3.07
CA SER A 129 2.00 9.09 1.84
C SER A 129 2.40 10.56 1.76
N THR A 130 2.46 11.23 2.90
CA THR A 130 3.06 12.57 3.02
C THR A 130 4.58 12.52 2.96
N GLY A 131 5.19 11.42 3.40
CA GLY A 131 6.64 11.29 3.59
C GLY A 131 7.17 11.97 4.86
N VAL A 132 6.27 12.46 5.73
CA VAL A 132 6.61 13.17 6.97
C VAL A 132 6.52 12.25 8.18
N PHE A 133 5.39 11.54 8.33
CA PHE A 133 5.09 10.67 9.47
C PHE A 133 5.53 9.24 9.17
N LEU A 134 6.82 8.94 9.41
CA LEU A 134 7.46 7.67 9.04
C LEU A 134 7.96 6.88 10.25
N THR A 135 7.43 7.15 11.43
CA THR A 135 7.66 6.38 12.66
C THR A 135 6.33 6.14 13.34
N GLY A 136 6.21 5.08 14.15
CA GLY A 136 5.05 4.82 15.00
C GLY A 136 4.74 6.03 15.89
N GLU A 137 5.75 6.62 16.52
CA GLU A 137 5.58 7.83 17.34
C GLU A 137 4.97 8.99 16.56
N SER A 138 5.49 9.30 15.37
CA SER A 138 5.01 10.45 14.58
C SER A 138 3.65 10.19 13.94
N ALA A 139 3.28 8.94 13.70
CA ALA A 139 2.01 8.52 13.12
C ALA A 139 0.93 8.17 14.17
N GLN A 140 1.28 8.11 15.47
CA GLN A 140 0.38 7.68 16.54
C GLN A 140 -0.94 8.44 16.58
N ALA A 141 -0.90 9.75 16.30
CA ALA A 141 -2.09 10.59 16.26
C ALA A 141 -3.13 10.14 15.21
N HIS A 142 -2.76 9.33 14.22
CA HIS A 142 -3.73 8.70 13.33
C HIS A 142 -4.47 7.53 14.00
N ILE A 143 -3.77 6.68 14.76
CA ILE A 143 -4.37 5.59 15.54
C ILE A 143 -5.30 6.16 16.60
N ASP A 144 -4.84 7.19 17.33
CA ASP A 144 -5.65 7.90 18.32
C ASP A 144 -6.88 8.58 17.68
N GLY A 145 -6.78 8.92 16.39
CA GLY A 145 -7.88 9.44 15.58
C GLY A 145 -8.86 8.40 15.06
N GLY A 146 -8.65 7.11 15.36
CA GLY A 146 -9.58 6.01 15.10
C GLY A 146 -9.18 5.01 14.02
N VAL A 147 -8.03 5.18 13.34
CA VAL A 147 -7.56 4.16 12.40
C VAL A 147 -6.98 2.97 13.18
N LYS A 148 -7.13 1.77 12.64
CA LYS A 148 -6.60 0.55 13.25
C LYS A 148 -5.16 0.30 12.87
N LYS A 149 -4.79 0.60 11.62
CA LYS A 149 -3.46 0.35 11.06
C LYS A 149 -3.00 1.50 10.17
N VAL A 150 -1.71 1.82 10.22
CA VAL A 150 -1.07 2.83 9.37
C VAL A 150 -0.01 2.16 8.50
N ILE A 151 -0.10 2.39 7.19
CA ILE A 151 0.78 1.81 6.18
C ILE A 151 1.63 2.92 5.58
N PHE A 152 2.93 2.91 5.86
CA PHE A 152 3.87 3.86 5.29
C PHE A 152 4.17 3.50 3.83
N SER A 153 4.01 4.48 2.93
CA SER A 153 4.39 4.35 1.52
C SER A 153 5.87 4.61 1.24
N ALA A 154 6.68 4.67 2.28
CA ALA A 154 8.13 4.83 2.25
C ALA A 154 8.77 3.97 3.36
N PRO A 155 10.10 3.76 3.33
CA PRO A 155 10.80 3.10 4.43
C PRO A 155 10.51 3.79 5.77
N ALA A 156 10.20 2.97 6.78
CA ALA A 156 10.11 3.46 8.15
C ALA A 156 11.45 4.08 8.60
N LYS A 157 11.37 5.04 9.52
CA LYS A 157 12.52 5.65 10.19
C LYS A 157 12.75 5.10 11.60
N ASP A 158 12.02 4.06 11.97
CA ASP A 158 12.14 3.28 13.19
C ASP A 158 12.11 1.77 12.86
N ASP A 159 11.79 0.94 13.86
CA ASP A 159 11.72 -0.52 13.78
C ASP A 159 10.37 -1.07 13.29
N SER A 160 9.45 -0.21 12.82
CA SER A 160 8.19 -0.65 12.23
C SER A 160 8.41 -1.71 11.15
N GLN A 161 7.65 -2.81 11.20
CA GLN A 161 7.85 -3.96 10.31
C GLN A 161 7.74 -3.54 8.84
N THR A 162 8.69 -4.01 8.02
CA THR A 162 8.71 -3.74 6.58
C THR A 162 8.26 -4.97 5.80
N ILE A 163 7.24 -4.80 4.96
CA ILE A 163 6.65 -5.88 4.15
C ILE A 163 6.77 -5.55 2.68
N VAL A 164 7.29 -6.52 1.91
CA VAL A 164 7.29 -6.52 0.45
C VAL A 164 6.40 -7.66 -0.04
N MET A 165 5.32 -7.29 -0.72
CA MET A 165 4.35 -8.26 -1.25
C MET A 165 5.00 -9.19 -2.29
N GLY A 166 4.76 -10.49 -2.14
CA GLY A 166 5.40 -11.56 -2.91
C GLY A 166 6.76 -12.01 -2.37
N VAL A 167 7.28 -11.39 -1.31
CA VAL A 167 8.61 -11.71 -0.75
C VAL A 167 8.52 -12.20 0.69
N ASN A 168 7.89 -11.44 1.59
CA ASN A 168 7.85 -11.74 3.02
C ASN A 168 6.50 -11.40 3.70
N GLN A 169 5.43 -11.25 2.93
CA GLN A 169 4.09 -10.90 3.46
C GLN A 169 3.53 -11.91 4.47
N GLU A 170 4.02 -13.15 4.46
CA GLU A 170 3.68 -14.19 5.42
C GLU A 170 4.26 -13.96 6.81
N GLU A 171 5.24 -13.07 6.95
CA GLU A 171 5.83 -12.67 8.24
C GLU A 171 4.93 -11.69 9.02
N TYR A 172 3.93 -11.09 8.35
CA TYR A 172 2.97 -10.22 9.02
C TYR A 172 1.87 -11.06 9.68
N ASP A 173 1.86 -11.09 11.01
CA ASP A 173 0.86 -11.82 11.81
C ASP A 173 -0.38 -10.98 12.17
N GLY A 174 -0.40 -9.69 11.78
CA GLY A 174 -1.49 -8.76 12.08
C GLY A 174 -1.32 -7.96 13.37
N SER A 175 -0.28 -8.22 14.17
CA SER A 175 -0.06 -7.56 15.45
C SER A 175 0.43 -6.12 15.29
N GLU A 176 1.36 -5.86 14.39
CA GLU A 176 1.94 -4.51 14.20
C GLU A 176 0.93 -3.52 13.65
N ASP A 177 0.83 -2.36 14.30
CA ASP A 177 -0.08 -1.26 13.93
C ASP A 177 0.50 -0.35 12.84
N PHE A 178 1.84 -0.28 12.76
CA PHE A 178 2.58 0.51 11.81
C PHE A 178 3.40 -0.42 10.91
N VAL A 179 3.14 -0.37 9.61
CA VAL A 179 3.80 -1.25 8.64
C VAL A 179 4.34 -0.43 7.47
N SER A 180 5.60 -0.64 7.11
CA SER A 180 6.20 -0.02 5.93
C SER A 180 6.04 -0.90 4.70
N CYS A 181 5.59 -0.33 3.59
CA CYS A 181 5.67 -0.95 2.26
C CYS A 181 7.04 -0.78 1.60
N ALA A 182 8.09 -0.50 2.40
CA ALA A 182 9.45 -0.25 1.95
C ALA A 182 9.56 0.92 0.94
N SER A 183 10.58 0.88 0.08
CA SER A 183 10.73 1.80 -1.05
C SER A 183 10.38 1.13 -2.38
N CYS A 184 10.18 1.93 -3.43
CA CYS A 184 10.02 1.41 -4.80
C CYS A 184 11.23 0.59 -5.26
N THR A 185 12.45 1.01 -4.96
CA THR A 185 13.68 0.26 -5.26
C THR A 185 13.72 -1.07 -4.51
N THR A 186 13.31 -1.09 -3.23
CA THR A 186 13.21 -2.33 -2.44
C THR A 186 12.22 -3.30 -3.08
N ASN A 187 11.03 -2.82 -3.47
CA ASN A 187 10.03 -3.64 -4.15
C ASN A 187 10.52 -4.18 -5.50
N GLY A 188 11.33 -3.41 -6.25
CA GLY A 188 11.92 -3.86 -7.51
C GLY A 188 13.06 -4.88 -7.33
N LEU A 189 13.83 -4.77 -6.25
CA LEU A 189 15.00 -5.61 -6.00
C LEU A 189 14.68 -6.91 -5.24
N ALA A 190 13.83 -6.83 -4.21
CA ALA A 190 13.65 -7.89 -3.24
C ALA A 190 13.20 -9.24 -3.83
N PRO A 191 12.29 -9.30 -4.83
CA PRO A 191 11.94 -10.57 -5.46
C PRO A 191 13.15 -11.25 -6.15
N LEU A 192 14.01 -10.47 -6.81
CA LEU A 192 15.21 -10.99 -7.46
C LEU A 192 16.20 -11.53 -6.42
N VAL A 193 16.43 -10.76 -5.35
CA VAL A 193 17.31 -11.16 -4.25
C VAL A 193 16.81 -12.43 -3.59
N LYS A 194 15.51 -12.53 -3.33
CA LYS A 194 14.90 -13.73 -2.74
C LYS A 194 15.17 -14.98 -3.59
N ILE A 195 14.86 -14.93 -4.88
CA ILE A 195 15.03 -16.09 -5.77
C ILE A 195 16.49 -16.53 -5.83
N ILE A 196 17.42 -15.59 -6.00
CA ILE A 196 18.85 -15.92 -6.10
C ILE A 196 19.36 -16.48 -4.77
N ASN A 197 18.97 -15.88 -3.65
CA ASN A 197 19.42 -16.30 -2.34
C ASN A 197 18.85 -17.69 -1.95
N ASP A 198 17.57 -17.94 -2.21
CA ASP A 198 16.94 -19.21 -1.87
C ASP A 198 17.54 -20.39 -2.66
N GLU A 199 17.90 -20.17 -3.93
CA GLU A 199 18.44 -21.23 -4.80
C GLU A 199 19.96 -21.38 -4.72
N PHE A 200 20.71 -20.28 -4.58
CA PHE A 200 22.16 -20.28 -4.74
C PHE A 200 22.93 -19.75 -3.53
N GLY A 201 22.25 -19.04 -2.61
CA GLY A 201 22.87 -18.30 -1.53
C GLY A 201 23.64 -17.07 -2.01
N ILE A 202 23.43 -15.93 -1.38
CA ILE A 202 24.19 -14.70 -1.65
C ILE A 202 25.19 -14.49 -0.51
N ALA A 203 26.48 -14.45 -0.83
CA ALA A 203 27.53 -14.12 0.15
C ALA A 203 27.62 -12.60 0.38
N GLU A 204 27.63 -11.83 -0.70
CA GLU A 204 27.67 -10.37 -0.69
C GLU A 204 27.09 -9.83 -2.01
N GLY A 205 26.65 -8.56 -2.01
CA GLY A 205 26.07 -7.94 -3.19
C GLY A 205 26.18 -6.43 -3.17
N LEU A 206 26.44 -5.85 -4.34
CA LEU A 206 26.36 -4.41 -4.57
C LEU A 206 25.26 -4.16 -5.60
N MET A 207 24.45 -3.14 -5.37
CA MET A 207 23.36 -2.75 -6.24
C MET A 207 23.49 -1.28 -6.63
N THR A 208 23.17 -0.98 -7.87
CA THR A 208 23.02 0.40 -8.37
C THR A 208 21.68 0.50 -9.06
N THR A 209 20.91 1.53 -8.73
CA THR A 209 19.67 1.86 -9.42
C THR A 209 19.86 3.15 -10.22
N VAL A 210 19.51 3.13 -11.50
CA VAL A 210 19.37 4.34 -12.31
C VAL A 210 17.91 4.75 -12.24
N HIS A 211 17.61 5.76 -11.42
CA HIS A 211 16.26 6.07 -10.98
C HIS A 211 15.68 7.31 -11.68
N ALA A 212 14.37 7.31 -11.94
CA ALA A 212 13.67 8.48 -12.46
C ALA A 212 13.65 9.63 -11.44
N MET A 213 13.50 10.86 -11.93
CA MET A 213 13.40 12.02 -11.02
C MET A 213 12.15 11.96 -10.15
N THR A 214 12.28 12.39 -8.89
CA THR A 214 11.19 12.43 -7.91
C THR A 214 10.93 13.86 -7.43
N ALA A 215 9.82 14.05 -6.70
CA ALA A 215 9.40 15.36 -6.19
C ALA A 215 10.38 16.00 -5.17
N THR A 216 11.35 15.23 -4.66
CA THR A 216 12.38 15.74 -3.74
C THR A 216 13.56 16.38 -4.47
N GLN A 217 13.64 16.23 -5.80
CA GLN A 217 14.64 16.90 -6.62
C GLN A 217 14.13 18.26 -7.08
N MET A 218 15.03 19.23 -7.12
CA MET A 218 14.71 20.58 -7.56
C MET A 218 14.65 20.66 -9.09
N VAL A 219 13.71 21.47 -9.59
CA VAL A 219 13.56 21.72 -11.04
C VAL A 219 14.67 22.63 -11.57
N VAL A 220 15.20 23.48 -10.70
CA VAL A 220 16.33 24.37 -10.94
C VAL A 220 17.37 24.13 -9.86
N ASP A 221 18.63 24.45 -10.13
CA ASP A 221 19.70 24.32 -9.13
C ASP A 221 19.38 25.16 -7.88
N GLY A 222 19.55 24.56 -6.71
CA GLY A 222 19.25 25.16 -5.41
C GLY A 222 19.92 24.41 -4.26
N SER A 223 19.62 24.81 -3.02
CA SER A 223 20.17 24.22 -1.79
C SER A 223 19.08 23.67 -0.89
#